data_AF-A0A2R4MGN8-F1
#
_entry.id   AF-A0A2R4MGN8-F1
#
_cell.length_a   1.000
_cell.length_b   1.000
_cell.length_c   1.000
_cell.angle_alpha   90.00
_cell.angle_beta   90.00
_cell.angle_gamma   90.00
#
_symmetry.space_group_name_H-M   'P 1'
#
loop_
_entity.id
_entity.type
_entity.pdbx_description
1 polymer ?
#
loop_
_entity_poly.entity_id
_entity_poly.type
_entity_poly.pdbx_seq_one_letter_code
_entity_poly.pdbx_strand_id
1 'polypeptide(L)'
;MLFIGIALLVAFALAFLISSNAGAAIGLAEQDFGQLIILIAVLVLVAGGAFGRRIRLGEMFTGMVMWGAIFVAIIVGYSFRTDFERFGARIWTQLSPGTGFTDSETGTVMFTRNADDHFVINAKVNGNNERFLFDTGATTIVLTADSARAAGYDPARLIYSIPVQTANGQTEAALIKLDRIEVGGIVRENIDAMVARPEALNANLLGMNYMQTLQGFSVEGDRLTLTD
;
A
#
# COMPACT_ATOMS: atom_id res chain seq x y z
N MET A 1 24.99 19.84 43.77
CA MET A 1 26.39 20.17 43.44
C MET A 1 27.07 19.03 42.67
N LEU A 2 27.13 17.79 43.21
CA LEU A 2 27.77 16.64 42.51
C LEU A 2 27.14 16.27 41.15
N PHE A 3 25.81 16.39 41.02
CA PHE A 3 25.06 16.04 39.80
C PHE A 3 25.32 16.96 38.61
N ILE A 4 25.53 18.25 38.86
CA ILE A 4 25.89 19.22 37.81
C ILE A 4 27.29 18.87 37.27
N GLY A 5 28.19 18.42 38.15
CA GLY A 5 29.51 17.93 37.76
C GLY A 5 29.43 16.69 36.86
N ILE A 6 28.60 15.70 37.20
CA ILE A 6 28.43 14.47 36.39
C ILE A 6 27.75 14.77 35.06
N ALA A 7 26.71 15.62 35.05
CA ALA A 7 26.02 16.02 33.82
C ALA A 7 26.96 16.78 32.87
N LEU A 8 27.81 17.67 33.41
CA LEU A 8 28.83 18.37 32.62
C LEU A 8 29.91 17.42 32.10
N LEU A 9 30.30 16.40 32.89
CA LEU A 9 31.30 15.41 32.49
C LEU A 9 30.75 14.49 31.37
N VAL A 10 29.48 14.10 31.46
CA VAL A 10 28.79 13.32 30.42
C VAL A 10 28.57 14.15 29.16
N ALA A 11 28.15 15.42 29.30
CA ALA A 11 28.02 16.33 28.16
C ALA A 11 29.37 16.57 27.47
N PHE A 12 30.45 16.72 28.24
CA PHE A 12 31.81 16.86 27.72
C PHE A 12 32.30 15.58 27.03
N ALA A 13 32.03 14.41 27.60
CA ALA A 13 32.37 13.11 26.99
C ALA A 13 31.60 12.87 25.69
N LEU A 14 30.31 13.21 25.65
CA LEU A 14 29.48 13.15 24.43
C LEU A 14 29.98 14.14 23.37
N ALA A 15 30.29 15.38 23.75
CA ALA A 15 30.85 16.38 22.83
C ALA A 15 32.22 15.95 22.27
N PHE A 16 33.07 15.34 23.09
CA PHE A 16 34.36 14.78 22.67
C PHE A 16 34.19 13.59 21.70
N LEU A 17 33.23 12.71 21.96
CA LEU A 17 32.85 11.58 21.09
C LEU A 17 32.22 12.01 19.77
N ILE A 18 31.53 13.15 19.73
CA ILE A 18 30.98 13.75 18.49
C ILE A 18 32.11 14.40 17.66
N SER A 19 33.10 15.02 18.33
CA SER A 19 34.22 15.69 17.64
C SER A 19 35.28 14.74 17.09
N SER A 20 35.38 13.54 17.67
CA SER A 20 36.23 12.46 17.18
C SER A 20 35.41 11.58 16.24
N ASN A 21 36.03 11.02 15.20
CA ASN A 21 35.39 10.15 14.20
C ASN A 21 35.01 8.77 14.79
N ALA A 22 34.45 8.73 16.00
CA ALA A 22 34.29 7.57 16.86
C ALA A 22 33.24 6.57 16.35
N GLY A 23 32.23 7.04 15.61
CA GLY A 23 31.27 6.15 14.93
C GLY A 23 31.94 5.16 13.98
N ALA A 24 33.02 5.58 13.30
CA ALA A 24 33.80 4.72 12.43
C ALA A 24 34.62 3.66 13.19
N ALA A 25 35.01 3.93 14.44
CA ALA A 25 35.78 3.00 15.26
C ALA A 25 34.95 1.81 15.78
N ILE A 26 33.62 1.94 15.82
CA ILE A 26 32.65 0.90 16.21
C ILE A 26 31.79 0.42 15.03
N GLY A 27 32.13 0.82 13.80
CA GLY A 27 31.49 0.34 12.57
C GLY A 27 30.06 0.84 12.33
N LEU A 28 29.64 1.95 12.95
CA LEU A 28 28.31 2.53 12.78
C LEU A 28 28.32 3.63 11.72
N ALA A 29 27.26 3.68 10.92
CA ALA A 29 27.03 4.80 10.00
C ALA A 29 26.80 6.10 10.79
N GLU A 30 27.23 7.24 10.24
CA GLU A 30 27.16 8.55 10.93
C GLU A 30 25.73 8.91 11.38
N GLN A 31 24.73 8.46 10.62
CA GLN A 31 23.31 8.69 10.89
C GLN A 31 22.83 7.93 12.13
N ASP A 32 23.25 6.66 12.27
CA ASP A 32 22.91 5.80 13.41
C ASP A 32 23.62 6.28 14.69
N PHE A 33 24.86 6.77 14.55
CA PHE A 33 25.64 7.30 15.67
C PHE A 33 24.98 8.57 16.27
N GLY A 34 24.45 9.45 15.42
CA GLY A 34 23.72 10.65 15.86
C GLY A 34 22.47 10.34 16.67
N GLN A 35 21.68 9.34 16.26
CA GLN A 35 20.49 8.90 17.02
C GLN A 35 20.86 8.27 18.36
N LEU A 36 21.95 7.48 18.41
CA LEU A 36 22.38 6.79 19.63
C LEU A 36 22.84 7.78 20.72
N ILE A 37 23.50 8.87 20.31
CA ILE A 37 23.88 9.99 21.20
C ILE A 37 22.64 10.67 21.81
N ILE A 38 21.62 10.95 20.99
CA ILE A 38 20.39 11.59 21.46
C ILE A 38 19.68 10.69 22.47
N LEU A 39 19.62 9.37 22.20
CA LEU A 39 19.02 8.39 23.11
C LEU A 39 19.77 8.32 24.45
N ILE A 40 21.11 8.32 24.43
CA ILE A 40 21.93 8.34 25.65
C ILE A 40 21.72 9.66 26.41
N ALA A 41 21.69 10.80 25.73
CA ALA A 41 21.46 12.10 26.35
C ALA A 41 20.09 12.19 27.04
N VAL A 42 19.04 11.67 26.40
CA VAL A 42 17.69 11.57 26.98
C VAL A 42 17.70 10.63 28.19
N LEU A 43 18.35 9.48 28.09
CA LEU A 43 18.44 8.51 29.17
C LEU A 43 19.17 9.08 30.40
N VAL A 44 20.25 9.84 30.19
CA VAL A 44 20.98 10.53 31.26
C VAL A 44 20.16 11.66 31.87
N LEU A 45 19.43 12.42 31.06
CA LEU A 45 18.53 13.48 31.55
C LEU A 45 17.42 12.91 32.44
N VAL A 46 16.80 11.81 32.00
CA VAL A 46 15.74 11.11 32.72
C VAL A 46 16.28 10.47 34.00
N ALA A 47 17.43 9.80 33.93
CA ALA A 47 18.08 9.21 35.10
C ALA A 47 18.53 10.29 36.10
N GLY A 48 19.06 11.42 35.62
CA GLY A 48 19.45 12.56 36.43
C GLY A 48 18.28 13.22 37.17
N GLY A 49 17.10 13.26 36.55
CA GLY A 49 15.86 13.75 37.16
C GLY A 49 15.34 12.85 38.29
N ALA A 50 15.67 11.56 38.28
CA ALA A 50 15.21 10.60 39.28
C ALA A 50 15.98 10.66 40.61
N PHE A 51 17.22 11.14 40.63
CA PHE A 51 18.10 10.94 41.81
C PHE A 51 18.07 12.05 42.89
N GLY A 52 17.19 13.05 42.78
CA GLY A 52 17.08 14.16 43.74
C GLY A 52 16.14 13.92 44.94
N ARG A 53 15.40 12.82 44.97
CA ARG A 53 14.42 12.48 46.02
C ARG A 53 14.89 11.24 46.80
N ARG A 54 14.59 11.17 48.10
CA ARG A 54 14.72 9.91 48.87
C ARG A 54 13.63 8.95 48.38
N ILE A 55 13.89 8.26 47.27
CA ILE A 55 12.97 7.32 46.66
C ILE A 55 12.91 6.07 47.54
N ARG A 56 11.71 5.65 47.92
CA ARG A 56 11.50 4.41 48.66
C ARG A 56 11.79 3.23 47.71
N LEU A 57 12.43 2.16 48.20
CA LEU A 57 12.78 0.98 47.36
C LEU A 57 11.61 0.43 46.52
N GLY A 58 10.37 0.56 47.02
CA GLY A 58 9.17 0.18 46.26
C GLY A 58 8.90 1.05 45.01
N GLU A 59 9.21 2.35 45.06
CA GLU A 59 9.03 3.28 43.94
C GLU A 59 10.09 3.04 42.84
N MET A 60 11.29 2.58 43.22
CA MET A 60 12.33 2.16 42.25
C MET A 60 11.90 0.92 41.46
N PHE A 61 11.27 -0.05 42.14
CA PHE A 61 10.71 -1.24 41.49
C PHE A 61 9.60 -0.89 40.51
N THR A 62 8.66 -0.01 40.90
CA THR A 62 7.59 0.46 40.01
C THR A 62 8.16 1.19 38.79
N GLY A 63 9.20 2.00 38.97
CA GLY A 63 9.91 2.67 37.87
C GLY A 63 10.54 1.67 36.89
N MET A 64 11.25 0.65 37.40
CA MET A 64 11.87 -0.38 36.56
C MET A 64 10.84 -1.20 35.77
N VAL A 65 9.72 -1.57 36.40
CA VAL A 65 8.63 -2.30 35.72
C VAL A 65 8.01 -1.45 34.62
N MET A 66 7.79 -0.15 34.87
CA MET A 66 7.21 0.78 33.90
C MET A 66 8.15 1.00 32.71
N TRP A 67 9.45 1.20 32.96
CA TRP A 67 10.45 1.31 31.90
C TRP A 67 10.60 0.01 31.11
N GLY A 68 10.58 -1.15 31.78
CA GLY A 68 10.56 -2.45 31.12
C GLY A 68 9.34 -2.62 30.21
N ALA A 69 8.16 -2.22 30.68
CA ALA A 69 6.94 -2.27 29.88
C ALA A 69 7.00 -1.34 28.66
N ILE A 70 7.56 -0.13 28.79
CA ILE A 70 7.78 0.78 27.67
C ILE A 70 8.76 0.18 26.66
N PHE A 71 9.87 -0.41 27.12
CA PHE A 71 10.85 -1.04 26.24
C PHE A 71 10.25 -2.24 25.49
N VAL A 72 9.45 -3.06 26.18
CA VAL A 72 8.71 -4.17 25.57
C VAL A 72 7.71 -3.64 24.54
N ALA A 73 6.96 -2.58 24.84
CA ALA A 73 6.03 -1.97 23.90
C ALA A 73 6.74 -1.42 22.66
N ILE A 74 7.92 -0.81 22.82
CA ILE A 74 8.74 -0.33 21.70
C ILE A 74 9.31 -1.49 20.88
N ILE A 75 9.84 -2.54 21.51
CA ILE A 75 10.35 -3.74 20.83
C ILE A 75 9.24 -4.41 20.03
N VAL A 76 8.07 -4.59 20.64
CA VAL A 76 6.88 -5.14 19.99
C VAL A 76 6.46 -4.25 18.83
N GLY A 77 6.29 -2.95 19.05
CA GLY A 77 5.92 -1.99 18.00
C GLY A 77 6.91 -1.97 16.84
N TYR A 78 8.21 -2.03 17.11
CA TYR A 78 9.25 -2.08 16.08
C TYR A 78 9.29 -3.43 15.35
N SER A 79 9.08 -4.55 16.08
CA SER A 79 9.01 -5.88 15.48
C SER A 79 7.83 -6.00 14.51
N PHE A 80 6.72 -5.31 14.78
CA PHE A 80 5.53 -5.28 13.92
C PHE A 80 5.53 -4.11 12.91
N ARG A 81 6.63 -3.36 12.76
CA ARG A 81 6.67 -2.18 11.87
C ARG A 81 6.30 -2.49 10.43
N THR A 82 6.75 -3.63 9.91
CA THR A 82 6.48 -4.10 8.54
C THR A 82 5.06 -4.65 8.37
N ASP A 83 4.45 -5.15 9.45
CA ASP A 83 3.07 -5.64 9.44
C ASP A 83 2.06 -4.49 9.56
N PHE A 84 2.44 -3.39 10.22
CA PHE A 84 1.60 -2.20 10.35
C PHE A 84 1.36 -1.50 9.01
N GLU A 85 2.34 -1.49 8.10
CA GLU A 85 2.17 -0.97 6.73
C GLU A 85 1.17 -1.82 5.95
N ARG A 86 1.22 -3.15 6.10
CA ARG A 86 0.27 -4.10 5.48
C ARG A 86 -1.12 -4.03 6.12
N PHE A 87 -1.22 -3.77 7.42
CA PHE A 87 -2.49 -3.62 8.14
C PHE A 87 -3.16 -2.28 7.85
N GLY A 88 -2.39 -1.19 7.80
CA GLY A 88 -2.86 0.14 7.40
C GLY A 88 -3.39 0.16 5.98
N ALA A 89 -2.67 -0.49 5.04
CA ALA A 89 -3.14 -0.66 3.67
C ALA A 89 -4.49 -1.40 3.60
N ARG A 90 -4.70 -2.43 4.42
CA ARG A 90 -5.97 -3.19 4.48
C ARG A 90 -7.15 -2.38 5.03
N ILE A 91 -6.92 -1.50 6.01
CA ILE A 91 -7.96 -0.61 6.53
C ILE A 91 -8.30 0.48 5.50
N TRP A 92 -7.29 1.03 4.82
CA TRP A 92 -7.50 2.03 3.77
C TRP A 92 -8.20 1.45 2.53
N THR A 93 -7.94 0.20 2.14
CA THR A 93 -8.67 -0.46 1.03
C THR A 93 -10.12 -0.79 1.38
N GLN A 94 -10.44 -1.07 2.66
CA GLN A 94 -11.83 -1.21 3.12
C GLN A 94 -12.61 0.11 3.03
N LEU A 95 -11.94 1.27 3.15
CA LEU A 95 -12.55 2.59 3.02
C LEU A 95 -12.58 3.12 1.59
N SER A 96 -11.75 2.57 0.68
CA SER A 96 -11.73 2.92 -0.75
C SER A 96 -11.65 1.66 -1.63
N PRO A 97 -12.79 0.98 -1.84
CA PRO A 97 -12.88 -0.18 -2.74
C PRO A 97 -12.45 0.20 -4.16
N GLY A 98 -11.58 -0.61 -4.77
CA GLY A 98 -11.12 -0.46 -6.16
C GLY A 98 -9.67 -0.01 -6.34
N THR A 99 -9.01 0.49 -5.30
CA THR A 99 -7.59 0.89 -5.36
C THR A 99 -6.72 -0.35 -5.17
N GLY A 100 -6.02 -0.78 -6.23
CA GLY A 100 -5.08 -1.91 -6.15
C GLY A 100 -3.88 -1.55 -5.27
N PHE A 101 -3.51 -2.45 -4.37
CA PHE A 101 -2.26 -2.35 -3.61
C PHE A 101 -1.14 -3.02 -4.41
N THR A 102 -0.14 -2.24 -4.83
CA THR A 102 1.05 -2.76 -5.50
C THR A 102 2.11 -3.07 -4.46
N ASP A 103 2.44 -4.35 -4.30
CA ASP A 103 3.58 -4.77 -3.49
C ASP A 103 4.85 -4.58 -4.33
N SER A 104 5.66 -3.58 -3.97
CA SER A 104 6.86 -3.21 -4.71
C SER A 104 8.00 -4.23 -4.54
N GLU A 105 7.95 -5.11 -3.54
CA GLU A 105 8.95 -6.17 -3.35
C GLU A 105 8.68 -7.39 -4.25
N THR A 106 7.40 -7.71 -4.50
CA THR A 106 7.01 -8.88 -5.30
C THR A 106 6.51 -8.56 -6.70
N GLY A 107 6.30 -7.28 -7.04
CA GLY A 107 5.78 -6.87 -8.34
C GLY A 107 4.33 -7.29 -8.58
N THR A 108 3.56 -7.54 -7.51
CA THR A 108 2.18 -8.02 -7.59
C THR A 108 1.19 -6.92 -7.25
N VAL A 109 0.02 -6.95 -7.89
CA VAL A 109 -1.08 -6.02 -7.60
C VAL A 109 -2.21 -6.81 -6.95
N MET A 110 -2.64 -6.37 -5.78
CA MET A 110 -3.74 -6.99 -5.04
C MET A 110 -4.98 -6.10 -5.01
N PHE A 111 -6.12 -6.70 -5.28
CA PHE A 111 -7.45 -6.11 -5.12
C PHE A 111 -8.25 -6.91 -4.09
N THR A 112 -9.06 -6.19 -3.32
CA THR A 112 -9.98 -6.80 -2.35
C THR A 112 -11.39 -6.75 -2.91
N ARG A 113 -12.14 -7.83 -2.67
CA ARG A 113 -13.56 -7.92 -3.01
C ARG A 113 -14.35 -6.82 -2.31
N ASN A 114 -15.31 -6.22 -3.01
CA ASN A 114 -16.20 -5.21 -2.45
C ASN A 114 -17.35 -5.85 -1.64
N ALA A 115 -18.17 -5.00 -1.01
CA ALA A 115 -19.34 -5.46 -0.24
C ALA A 115 -20.40 -6.19 -1.09
N ASP A 116 -20.42 -5.94 -2.41
CA ASP A 116 -21.37 -6.54 -3.36
C ASP A 116 -20.85 -7.86 -3.95
N ASP A 117 -19.83 -8.49 -3.35
CA ASP A 117 -19.22 -9.76 -3.77
C ASP A 117 -18.54 -9.73 -5.16
N HIS A 118 -18.09 -8.56 -5.62
CA HIS A 118 -17.35 -8.40 -6.87
C HIS A 118 -15.96 -7.78 -6.62
N PHE A 119 -14.97 -8.14 -7.44
CA PHE A 119 -13.69 -7.43 -7.43
C PHE A 119 -13.80 -6.18 -8.29
N VAL A 120 -13.76 -5.03 -7.63
CA VAL A 120 -13.69 -3.73 -8.30
C VAL A 120 -12.23 -3.39 -8.55
N ILE A 121 -11.92 -2.98 -9.78
CA ILE A 121 -10.58 -2.64 -10.25
C ILE A 121 -10.62 -1.24 -10.85
N ASN A 122 -9.93 -0.30 -10.23
CA ASN A 122 -9.67 0.99 -10.87
C ASN A 122 -8.54 0.83 -11.89
N ALA A 123 -8.80 1.25 -13.12
CA ALA A 123 -7.86 1.20 -14.23
C ALA A 123 -7.84 2.54 -14.97
N LYS A 124 -6.84 2.76 -15.81
CA LYS A 124 -6.84 3.88 -16.76
C LYS A 124 -6.98 3.33 -18.17
N VAL A 125 -7.96 3.83 -18.92
CA VAL A 125 -8.14 3.52 -20.34
C VAL A 125 -7.86 4.77 -21.15
N ASN A 126 -6.85 4.72 -22.02
CA ASN A 126 -6.39 5.86 -22.82
C ASN A 126 -6.17 7.13 -21.96
N GLY A 127 -5.71 6.96 -20.71
CA GLY A 127 -5.48 8.04 -19.75
C GLY A 127 -6.66 8.44 -18.86
N ASN A 128 -7.87 7.92 -19.11
CA ASN A 128 -9.07 8.21 -18.31
C ASN A 128 -9.25 7.18 -17.21
N ASN A 129 -9.55 7.65 -15.98
CA ASN A 129 -9.81 6.76 -14.85
C ASN A 129 -11.17 6.10 -15.00
N GLU A 130 -11.17 4.78 -15.04
CA GLU A 130 -12.35 3.94 -15.23
C GLU A 130 -12.40 2.85 -14.17
N ARG A 131 -13.63 2.44 -13.82
CA ARG A 131 -13.86 1.37 -12.87
C ARG A 131 -14.32 0.12 -13.61
N PHE A 132 -13.69 -1.00 -13.30
CA PHE A 132 -13.98 -2.31 -13.86
C PHE A 132 -14.42 -3.29 -12.79
N LEU A 133 -15.24 -4.26 -13.20
CA LEU A 133 -15.48 -5.48 -12.45
C LEU A 133 -14.65 -6.60 -13.07
N PHE A 134 -13.93 -7.35 -12.24
CA PHE A 134 -13.34 -8.61 -12.68
C PHE A 134 -14.46 -9.59 -13.03
N ASP A 135 -14.45 -10.09 -14.26
CA ASP A 135 -15.47 -11.02 -14.74
C ASP A 135 -14.81 -12.19 -15.47
N THR A 136 -14.86 -13.37 -14.84
CA THR A 136 -14.34 -14.62 -15.43
C THR A 136 -15.20 -15.12 -16.60
N GLY A 137 -16.46 -14.68 -16.68
CA GLY A 137 -17.36 -15.01 -17.78
C GLY A 137 -17.13 -14.15 -19.03
N ALA A 138 -16.49 -13.00 -18.89
CA ALA A 138 -16.14 -12.13 -20.00
C ALA A 138 -14.83 -12.60 -20.66
N THR A 139 -14.90 -13.02 -21.93
CA THR A 139 -13.71 -13.40 -22.70
C THR A 139 -12.85 -12.20 -23.09
N THR A 140 -13.43 -11.01 -23.17
CA THR A 140 -12.76 -9.76 -23.60
C THR A 140 -13.12 -8.61 -22.67
N ILE A 141 -12.27 -7.59 -22.59
CA ILE A 141 -12.60 -6.32 -21.91
C ILE A 141 -13.87 -5.73 -22.54
N VAL A 142 -14.85 -5.36 -21.72
CA VAL A 142 -16.08 -4.70 -22.19
C VAL A 142 -16.23 -3.34 -21.53
N LEU A 143 -16.35 -2.29 -22.33
CA LEU A 143 -16.65 -0.93 -21.89
C LEU A 143 -18.14 -0.64 -22.02
N THR A 144 -18.67 0.14 -21.07
CA THR A 144 -19.94 0.83 -21.28
C THR A 144 -19.78 1.88 -22.39
N ALA A 145 -20.89 2.31 -22.99
CA ALA A 145 -20.86 3.37 -23.99
C ALA A 145 -20.30 4.69 -23.42
N ASP A 146 -20.53 4.97 -22.14
CA ASP A 146 -20.03 6.20 -21.50
C ASP A 146 -18.52 6.14 -21.26
N SER A 147 -18.00 5.01 -20.78
CA SER A 147 -16.57 4.80 -20.59
C SER A 147 -15.82 4.79 -21.93
N ALA A 148 -16.41 4.21 -22.98
CA ALA A 148 -15.85 4.27 -24.32
C ALA A 148 -15.77 5.72 -24.81
N ARG A 149 -16.79 6.54 -24.53
CA ARG A 149 -16.80 7.97 -24.84
C ARG A 149 -15.71 8.74 -24.09
N ALA A 150 -15.56 8.47 -22.80
CA ALA A 150 -14.49 9.05 -22.00
C ALA A 150 -13.11 8.67 -22.55
N ALA A 151 -12.92 7.42 -22.97
CA ALA A 151 -11.71 6.90 -23.59
C ALA A 151 -11.45 7.38 -25.03
N GLY A 152 -12.30 8.25 -25.59
CA GLY A 152 -12.11 8.87 -26.90
C GLY A 152 -12.77 8.16 -28.09
N TYR A 153 -13.55 7.11 -27.85
CA TYR A 153 -14.33 6.43 -28.89
C TYR A 153 -15.71 7.08 -29.00
N ASP A 154 -16.26 7.23 -30.20
CA ASP A 154 -17.63 7.73 -30.39
C ASP A 154 -18.61 6.55 -30.54
N PRO A 155 -19.40 6.20 -29.50
CA PRO A 155 -20.29 5.04 -29.55
C PRO A 155 -21.33 5.12 -30.67
N ALA A 156 -21.73 6.32 -31.10
CA ALA A 156 -22.72 6.49 -32.16
C ALA A 156 -22.18 6.12 -33.55
N ARG A 157 -20.85 6.08 -33.71
CA ARG A 157 -20.16 5.75 -34.96
C ARG A 157 -19.60 4.33 -34.99
N LEU A 158 -19.72 3.60 -33.88
CA LEU A 158 -19.25 2.22 -33.80
C LEU A 158 -20.22 1.26 -34.50
N ILE A 159 -19.65 0.19 -35.05
CA ILE A 159 -20.41 -0.89 -35.70
C ILE A 159 -20.65 -1.99 -34.66
N TYR A 160 -21.88 -2.11 -34.21
CA TYR A 160 -22.32 -3.16 -33.30
C TYR A 160 -22.74 -4.39 -34.11
N SER A 161 -21.81 -5.34 -34.29
CA SER A 161 -22.03 -6.54 -35.11
C SER A 161 -21.60 -7.83 -34.42
N ILE A 162 -21.01 -7.75 -33.21
CA ILE A 162 -20.55 -8.92 -32.48
C ILE A 162 -21.65 -9.35 -31.52
N PRO A 163 -22.30 -10.51 -31.72
CA PRO A 163 -23.29 -11.00 -30.77
C PRO A 163 -22.59 -11.39 -29.47
N VAL A 164 -23.10 -10.90 -28.35
CA VAL A 164 -22.60 -11.20 -27.01
C VAL A 164 -23.76 -11.64 -26.11
N GLN A 165 -23.50 -12.63 -25.28
CA GLN A 165 -24.46 -13.10 -24.29
C GLN A 165 -24.21 -12.34 -22.98
N THR A 166 -25.25 -11.72 -22.45
CA THR A 166 -25.22 -11.05 -21.15
C THR A 166 -26.26 -11.66 -20.22
N ALA A 167 -26.22 -11.27 -18.94
CA ALA A 167 -27.24 -11.65 -17.96
C ALA A 167 -28.64 -11.15 -18.34
N ASN A 168 -28.72 -10.04 -19.08
CA ASN A 168 -29.99 -9.46 -19.54
C ASN A 168 -30.47 -10.04 -20.89
N GLY A 169 -29.77 -11.04 -21.42
CA GLY A 169 -30.06 -11.66 -22.72
C GLY A 169 -28.97 -11.41 -23.77
N GLN A 170 -29.30 -11.76 -25.01
CA GLN A 170 -28.40 -11.56 -26.15
C GLN A 170 -28.43 -10.10 -26.59
N THR A 171 -27.24 -9.51 -26.78
CA THR A 171 -27.08 -8.16 -27.32
C THR A 171 -25.93 -8.15 -28.33
N GLU A 172 -25.65 -7.00 -28.92
CA GLU A 172 -24.51 -6.80 -29.81
C GLU A 172 -23.52 -5.83 -29.19
N ALA A 173 -22.25 -6.07 -29.47
CA ALA A 173 -21.14 -5.21 -29.06
C ALA A 173 -20.36 -4.76 -30.30
N ALA A 174 -19.69 -3.62 -30.17
CA ALA A 174 -18.77 -3.12 -31.17
C ALA A 174 -17.34 -3.47 -30.78
N LEU A 175 -16.58 -4.04 -31.71
CA LEU A 175 -15.16 -4.33 -31.49
C LEU A 175 -14.35 -3.03 -31.61
N ILE A 176 -13.51 -2.77 -30.62
CA ILE A 176 -12.54 -1.67 -30.61
C ILE A 176 -11.16 -2.19 -30.18
N LYS A 177 -10.14 -1.37 -30.36
CA LYS A 177 -8.80 -1.62 -29.86
C LYS A 177 -8.41 -0.49 -28.92
N LEU A 178 -8.10 -0.82 -27.67
CA LEU A 178 -7.62 0.14 -26.69
C LEU A 178 -6.15 0.44 -27.00
N ASP A 179 -5.82 1.73 -27.09
CA ASP A 179 -4.43 2.15 -27.29
C ASP A 179 -3.61 1.77 -26.05
N ARG A 180 -4.16 2.04 -24.86
CA ARG A 180 -3.51 1.75 -23.60
C ARG A 180 -4.52 1.47 -22.48
N ILE A 181 -4.26 0.42 -21.71
CA ILE A 181 -4.93 0.14 -20.43
C ILE A 181 -3.88 -0.04 -19.33
N GLU A 182 -4.12 0.56 -18.16
CA GLU A 182 -3.24 0.47 -16.99
C GLU A 182 -4.04 -0.01 -15.78
N VAL A 183 -3.65 -1.13 -15.17
CA VAL A 183 -4.30 -1.71 -13.98
C VAL A 183 -3.25 -1.84 -12.87
N GLY A 184 -3.39 -1.06 -11.81
CA GLY A 184 -2.46 -1.11 -10.66
C GLY A 184 -0.98 -0.90 -11.02
N GLY A 185 -0.71 -0.14 -12.09
CA GLY A 185 0.64 0.10 -12.62
C GLY A 185 1.06 -0.84 -13.74
N ILE A 186 0.33 -1.94 -13.99
CA ILE A 186 0.58 -2.86 -15.10
C ILE A 186 0.01 -2.25 -16.37
N VAL A 187 0.83 -2.06 -17.39
CA VAL A 187 0.44 -1.43 -18.66
C VAL A 187 0.32 -2.48 -19.76
N ARG A 188 -0.78 -2.40 -20.53
CA ARG A 188 -0.95 -3.13 -21.78
C ARG A 188 -1.40 -2.16 -22.87
N GLU A 189 -0.89 -2.38 -24.06
CA GLU A 189 -1.18 -1.55 -25.23
C GLU A 189 -1.80 -2.40 -26.33
N ASN A 190 -2.58 -1.76 -27.21
CA ASN A 190 -3.15 -2.39 -28.40
C ASN A 190 -4.01 -3.64 -28.10
N ILE A 191 -4.72 -3.63 -26.96
CA ILE A 191 -5.54 -4.75 -26.51
C ILE A 191 -6.95 -4.65 -27.09
N ASP A 192 -7.49 -5.78 -27.56
CA ASP A 192 -8.86 -5.83 -28.06
C ASP A 192 -9.85 -5.60 -26.91
N ALA A 193 -10.89 -4.82 -27.18
CA ALA A 193 -11.99 -4.58 -26.27
C ALA A 193 -13.30 -4.49 -27.04
N MET A 194 -14.40 -4.55 -26.32
CA MET A 194 -15.73 -4.40 -26.87
C MET A 194 -16.43 -3.22 -26.21
N VAL A 195 -17.29 -2.54 -26.96
CA VAL A 195 -18.20 -1.53 -26.43
C VAL A 195 -19.60 -2.10 -26.47
N ALA A 196 -20.25 -2.17 -25.31
CA ALA A 196 -21.65 -2.58 -25.23
C ALA A 196 -22.57 -1.50 -25.83
N ARG A 197 -23.75 -1.90 -26.31
CA ARG A 197 -24.80 -0.92 -26.67
C ARG A 197 -25.11 -0.03 -25.45
N PRO A 198 -25.51 1.23 -25.66
CA PRO A 198 -26.02 2.08 -24.58
C PRO A 198 -27.06 1.33 -23.76
N GLU A 199 -26.99 1.45 -22.42
CA GLU A 199 -27.89 0.81 -21.45
C GLU A 199 -27.85 -0.72 -21.38
N ALA A 200 -27.08 -1.41 -22.24
CA ALA A 200 -26.96 -2.86 -22.20
C ALA A 200 -26.06 -3.37 -21.06
N LEU A 201 -25.17 -2.50 -20.54
CA LEU A 201 -24.18 -2.82 -19.53
C LEU A 201 -24.04 -1.66 -18.53
N ASN A 202 -24.07 -1.98 -17.24
CA ASN A 202 -24.05 -0.99 -16.16
C ASN A 202 -22.64 -0.67 -15.61
N ALA A 203 -21.66 -1.53 -15.86
CA ALA A 203 -20.30 -1.38 -15.38
C ALA A 203 -19.30 -1.96 -16.38
N ASN A 204 -18.09 -1.42 -16.46
CA ASN A 204 -17.05 -2.00 -17.33
C ASN A 204 -16.62 -3.37 -16.80
N LEU A 205 -16.29 -4.29 -17.69
CA LEU A 205 -15.87 -5.65 -17.37
C LEU A 205 -14.42 -5.85 -17.79
N LEU A 206 -13.58 -6.29 -16.85
CA LEU A 206 -12.20 -6.66 -17.12
C LEU A 206 -12.17 -8.16 -17.39
N GLY A 207 -12.16 -8.49 -18.68
CA GLY A 207 -12.25 -9.87 -19.14
C GLY A 207 -10.93 -10.62 -19.16
N MET A 208 -11.04 -11.88 -19.54
CA MET A 208 -9.94 -12.84 -19.54
C MET A 208 -8.82 -12.51 -20.52
N ASN A 209 -9.10 -11.79 -21.62
CA ASN A 209 -8.04 -11.39 -22.55
C ASN A 209 -6.98 -10.49 -21.91
N TYR A 210 -7.35 -9.63 -20.94
CA TYR A 210 -6.37 -8.88 -20.16
C TYR A 210 -5.61 -9.80 -19.21
N MET A 211 -6.33 -10.66 -18.48
CA MET A 211 -5.75 -11.57 -17.49
C MET A 211 -4.73 -12.52 -18.11
N GLN A 212 -4.99 -12.98 -19.33
CA GLN A 212 -4.09 -13.87 -20.09
C GLN A 212 -2.81 -13.17 -20.56
N THR A 213 -2.73 -11.84 -20.49
CA THR A 213 -1.47 -11.12 -20.77
C THR A 213 -0.52 -11.09 -19.58
N LEU A 214 -0.97 -11.46 -18.39
CA LEU A 214 -0.19 -11.47 -17.15
C LEU A 214 0.62 -12.77 -17.05
N GLN A 215 1.71 -12.77 -16.29
CA GLN A 215 2.42 -14.01 -15.93
C GLN A 215 1.51 -14.95 -15.12
N GLY A 216 0.64 -14.37 -14.29
CA GLY A 216 -0.37 -15.11 -13.55
C GLY A 216 -1.38 -14.21 -12.86
N PHE A 217 -2.51 -14.81 -12.49
CA PHE A 217 -3.47 -14.20 -11.58
C PHE A 217 -4.04 -15.29 -10.66
N SER A 218 -4.41 -14.92 -9.43
CA SER A 218 -5.05 -15.84 -8.49
C SER A 218 -6.22 -15.17 -7.77
N VAL A 219 -7.25 -15.96 -7.51
CA VAL A 219 -8.39 -15.56 -6.69
C VAL A 219 -8.42 -16.45 -5.46
N GLU A 220 -8.16 -15.88 -4.29
CA GLU A 220 -8.09 -16.57 -3.00
C GLU A 220 -9.03 -15.87 -2.01
N GLY A 221 -10.22 -16.45 -1.81
CA GLY A 221 -11.28 -15.87 -0.97
C GLY A 221 -11.68 -14.48 -1.47
N ASP A 222 -11.35 -13.45 -0.69
CA ASP A 222 -11.67 -12.04 -0.95
C ASP A 222 -10.53 -11.27 -1.61
N ARG A 223 -9.51 -11.99 -2.12
CA ARG A 223 -8.32 -11.39 -2.71
C ARG A 223 -8.13 -11.83 -4.16
N LEU A 224 -7.98 -10.85 -5.05
CA LEU A 224 -7.50 -11.02 -6.41
C LEU A 224 -6.06 -10.52 -6.48
N THR A 225 -5.13 -11.38 -6.90
CA THR A 225 -3.72 -11.03 -7.07
C THR A 225 -3.35 -11.13 -8.54
N LEU A 226 -2.72 -10.08 -9.08
CA LEU A 226 -2.19 -10.02 -10.44
C LEU A 226 -0.66 -10.02 -10.39
N THR A 227 -0.03 -10.78 -11.27
CA THR A 227 1.43 -10.89 -11.39
C THR A 227 1.83 -10.58 -12.82
N ASP A 228 2.62 -9.52 -13.01
CA ASP A 228 3.16 -9.11 -14.32
C ASP A 228 4.45 -9.84 -14.68
#